data_AF-A0A0C1R4R2-F1
#
_entry.id   AF-A0A0C1R4R2-F1
#
_cell.length_a   1.000
_cell.length_b   1.000
_cell.length_c   1.000
_cell.angle_alpha   90.00
_cell.angle_beta   90.00
_cell.angle_gamma   90.00
#
_symmetry.space_group_name_H-M   'P 1'
#
loop_
_entity.id
_entity.type
_entity.pdbx_description
1 polymer ?
#
loop_
_entity_poly.entity_id
_entity_poly.type
_entity_poly.pdbx_seq_one_letter_code
_entity_poly.pdbx_strand_id
1 'polypeptide(L)'
;MISRSYALGLASVAVTLICFGLNTTKANAQTSYEFSATYDTVVTIDPSFRPDIGITRATITGESAEAPYGLSNFLSNTYGRFDPTTNISYFNADASAFGLENQPILGDRYYGGSNELYGTANDQAKFDFVNGTVQGGGTITLTGGEGIFKNAVGQITFTQNDRLTSTDLTAPFKGKALLKFSIQTPKAVPEPNTTAGVIGMGFVGLSYLLGKYSRKLKFRN
;
A
#
# COMPACT_ATOMS: atom_id res chain seq x y z
N MET A 1 67.57 20.88 -6.49
CA MET A 1 66.55 20.46 -5.50
C MET A 1 65.18 20.49 -6.17
N ILE A 2 64.75 19.33 -6.68
CA ILE A 2 63.49 19.11 -7.41
C ILE A 2 62.59 18.33 -6.45
N SER A 3 61.84 19.03 -5.62
CA SER A 3 60.85 18.37 -4.75
C SER A 3 59.90 19.42 -4.20
N ARG A 4 58.76 19.68 -4.86
CA ARG A 4 57.53 20.16 -4.18
C ARG A 4 56.27 20.32 -5.02
N SER A 5 56.29 20.16 -6.34
CA SER A 5 55.10 20.52 -7.17
C SER A 5 54.26 19.37 -7.72
N TYR A 6 54.59 18.10 -7.43
CA TYR A 6 53.85 16.94 -7.98
C TYR A 6 52.84 16.30 -7.03
N ALA A 7 52.86 16.65 -5.73
CA ALA A 7 51.97 16.03 -4.73
C ALA A 7 50.54 16.60 -4.71
N LEU A 8 50.32 17.81 -5.24
CA LEU A 8 49.02 18.50 -5.18
C LEU A 8 48.09 18.22 -6.37
N GLY A 9 48.61 17.69 -7.49
CA GLY A 9 47.81 17.45 -8.70
C GLY A 9 47.02 16.15 -8.70
N LEU A 10 47.48 15.12 -7.99
CA LEU A 10 46.88 13.78 -7.99
C LEU A 10 45.81 13.61 -6.90
N ALA A 11 45.88 14.38 -5.81
CA ALA A 11 44.87 14.34 -4.75
C ALA A 11 43.51 14.90 -5.21
N SER A 12 43.50 15.89 -6.11
CA SER A 12 42.26 16.53 -6.57
C SER A 12 41.44 15.63 -7.51
N VAL A 13 42.10 14.90 -8.42
CA VAL A 13 41.42 14.03 -9.41
C VAL A 13 40.88 12.76 -8.75
N ALA A 14 41.59 12.21 -7.76
CA ALA A 14 41.12 11.05 -7.00
C ALA A 14 39.88 11.37 -6.15
N VAL A 15 39.80 12.58 -5.57
CA VAL A 15 38.66 13.00 -4.74
C VAL A 15 37.41 13.28 -5.60
N THR A 16 37.54 13.72 -6.85
CA THR A 16 36.35 13.98 -7.70
C THR A 16 35.75 12.70 -8.30
N LEU A 17 36.56 11.69 -8.64
CA LEU A 17 36.07 10.42 -9.20
C LEU A 17 35.35 9.53 -8.18
N ILE A 18 35.72 9.63 -6.89
CA ILE A 18 35.06 8.88 -5.81
C ILE A 18 33.67 9.48 -5.48
N CYS A 19 33.48 10.79 -5.63
CA CYS A 19 32.21 11.45 -5.30
C CYS A 19 31.07 11.18 -6.28
N PHE A 20 31.35 10.83 -7.54
CA PHE A 20 30.30 10.52 -8.54
C PHE A 20 30.04 9.02 -8.75
N GLY A 21 30.88 8.15 -8.18
CA GLY A 21 30.88 6.72 -8.51
C GLY A 21 30.21 5.78 -7.51
N LEU A 22 29.83 6.23 -6.30
CA LEU A 22 29.54 5.28 -5.21
C LEU A 22 28.14 5.28 -4.60
N ASN A 23 27.18 6.11 -5.02
CA ASN A 23 25.82 5.99 -4.46
C ASN A 23 24.73 6.51 -5.42
N THR A 24 24.51 5.82 -6.53
CA THR A 24 23.15 5.77 -7.10
C THR A 24 22.40 4.64 -6.42
N THR A 25 22.12 4.80 -5.13
CA THR A 25 21.05 4.03 -4.49
C THR A 25 19.81 4.39 -5.28
N LYS A 26 19.19 3.42 -5.97
CA LYS A 26 17.87 3.60 -6.57
C LYS A 26 16.95 4.00 -5.42
N ALA A 27 16.68 5.29 -5.28
CA ALA A 27 15.68 5.76 -4.35
C ALA A 27 14.35 5.27 -4.93
N ASN A 28 13.77 4.23 -4.36
CA ASN A 28 12.34 3.98 -4.56
C ASN A 28 11.65 5.01 -3.68
N ALA A 29 11.24 6.14 -4.25
CA ALA A 29 10.34 7.02 -3.55
C ALA A 29 9.00 6.27 -3.40
N GLN A 30 8.50 6.13 -2.18
CA GLN A 30 7.16 5.64 -1.92
C GLN A 30 6.34 6.79 -1.36
N THR A 31 5.05 6.84 -1.69
CA THR A 31 4.11 7.76 -1.05
C THR A 31 3.27 6.96 -0.06
N SER A 32 3.21 7.43 1.18
CA SER A 32 2.42 6.81 2.24
C SER A 32 1.13 7.59 2.46
N TYR A 33 0.02 6.86 2.57
CA TYR A 33 -1.28 7.41 2.96
C TYR A 33 -1.77 6.68 4.21
N GLU A 34 -1.94 7.43 5.28
CA GLU A 34 -2.40 6.93 6.58
C GLU A 34 -3.65 7.71 6.97
N PHE A 35 -4.78 7.02 7.12
CA PHE A 35 -6.03 7.65 7.54
C PHE A 35 -6.99 6.64 8.15
N SER A 36 -8.05 7.13 8.79
CA SER A 36 -9.14 6.32 9.28
C SER A 36 -10.48 6.88 8.83
N ALA A 37 -11.45 6.00 8.61
CA ALA A 37 -12.82 6.38 8.29
C ALA A 37 -13.81 5.44 8.96
N THR A 38 -14.97 5.99 9.32
CA THR A 38 -16.09 5.21 9.84
C THR A 38 -17.11 5.01 8.73
N TYR A 39 -17.58 3.77 8.56
CA TYR A 39 -18.60 3.40 7.59
C TYR A 39 -19.83 2.85 8.31
N ASP A 40 -21.00 3.22 7.81
CA ASP A 40 -22.24 2.53 8.12
C ASP A 40 -22.31 1.25 7.28
N THR A 41 -22.47 0.11 7.92
CA THR A 41 -22.36 -1.21 7.27
C THR A 41 -23.70 -1.91 7.14
N VAL A 42 -23.83 -2.71 6.09
CA VAL A 42 -24.88 -3.73 5.93
C VAL A 42 -24.20 -5.05 5.67
N VAL A 43 -24.52 -6.06 6.49
CA VAL A 43 -23.98 -7.41 6.39
C VAL A 43 -25.08 -8.36 5.97
N THR A 44 -24.79 -9.19 4.97
CA THR A 44 -25.65 -10.28 4.52
C THR A 44 -24.86 -11.58 4.58
N ILE A 45 -25.43 -12.62 5.18
CA ILE A 45 -24.85 -13.96 5.23
C ILE A 45 -25.71 -14.90 4.41
N ASP A 46 -25.10 -15.54 3.41
CA ASP A 46 -25.69 -16.57 2.57
C ASP A 46 -25.21 -17.97 3.01
N PRO A 47 -26.06 -18.75 3.71
CA PRO A 47 -25.71 -20.10 4.13
C PRO A 47 -25.82 -21.15 3.02
N SER A 48 -26.29 -20.78 1.82
CA SER A 48 -26.58 -21.75 0.74
C SER A 48 -25.36 -22.20 -0.08
N PHE A 49 -24.22 -21.54 0.09
CA PHE A 49 -23.02 -21.80 -0.72
C PHE A 49 -22.49 -23.23 -0.57
N ARG A 50 -22.18 -23.67 0.65
CA ARG A 50 -21.69 -25.02 0.96
C ARG A 50 -22.28 -25.51 2.30
N PRO A 51 -23.60 -25.75 2.35
CA PRO A 51 -24.29 -26.14 3.56
C PRO A 51 -23.86 -27.52 4.06
N ASP A 52 -23.36 -28.38 3.17
CA ASP A 52 -22.86 -29.74 3.46
C ASP A 52 -21.66 -29.75 4.42
N ILE A 53 -20.90 -28.66 4.46
CA ILE A 53 -19.70 -28.50 5.31
C ILE A 53 -19.75 -27.23 6.17
N GLY A 54 -20.91 -26.58 6.25
CA GLY A 54 -21.13 -25.40 7.08
C GLY A 54 -20.33 -24.16 6.66
N ILE A 55 -20.05 -24.01 5.35
CA ILE A 55 -19.38 -22.83 4.81
C ILE A 55 -20.42 -21.91 4.16
N THR A 56 -20.40 -20.65 4.56
CA THR A 56 -21.29 -19.59 4.10
C THR A 56 -20.53 -18.58 3.23
N ARG A 57 -21.27 -17.68 2.58
CA ARG A 57 -20.70 -16.45 2.02
C ARG A 57 -21.19 -15.26 2.83
N ALA A 58 -20.30 -14.31 3.08
CA ALA A 58 -20.68 -13.03 3.64
C ALA A 58 -20.41 -11.93 2.62
N THR A 59 -21.37 -11.02 2.49
CA THR A 59 -21.23 -9.80 1.73
C THR A 59 -21.48 -8.63 2.67
N ILE A 60 -20.51 -7.73 2.73
CA ILE A 60 -20.59 -6.52 3.53
C ILE A 60 -20.49 -5.32 2.60
N THR A 61 -21.44 -4.41 2.70
CA THR A 61 -21.33 -3.09 2.08
C THR A 61 -21.13 -2.04 3.16
N GLY A 62 -20.41 -0.99 2.83
CA GLY A 62 -20.24 0.15 3.72
C GLY A 62 -20.34 1.47 2.98
N GLU A 63 -20.91 2.47 3.64
CA GLU A 63 -21.02 3.84 3.15
C GLU A 63 -20.47 4.83 4.19
N SER A 64 -19.75 5.85 3.73
CA SER A 64 -19.19 6.91 4.56
C SER A 64 -19.22 8.24 3.84
N ALA A 65 -19.77 9.27 4.51
CA ALA A 65 -19.72 10.65 4.04
C ALA A 65 -18.35 11.31 4.27
N GLU A 66 -17.52 10.72 5.14
CA GLU A 66 -16.29 11.34 5.66
C GLU A 66 -15.02 10.67 5.12
N ALA A 67 -15.14 9.52 4.43
CA ALA A 67 -14.00 8.80 3.90
C ALA A 67 -13.22 9.64 2.87
N PRO A 68 -11.91 9.86 3.07
CA PRO A 68 -11.11 10.69 2.18
C PRO A 68 -10.86 9.99 0.83
N TYR A 69 -10.27 10.75 -0.10
CA TYR A 69 -9.83 10.27 -1.41
C TYR A 69 -10.94 9.67 -2.30
N GLY A 70 -12.20 9.93 -1.99
CA GLY A 70 -13.33 9.40 -2.75
C GLY A 70 -13.61 7.91 -2.48
N LEU A 71 -13.19 7.38 -1.33
CA LEU A 71 -13.44 6.00 -0.91
C LEU A 71 -14.73 5.90 -0.08
N SER A 72 -15.81 6.58 -0.50
CA SER A 72 -17.05 6.70 0.26
C SER A 72 -17.85 5.41 0.38
N ASN A 73 -17.54 4.40 -0.43
CA ASN A 73 -18.21 3.11 -0.45
C ASN A 73 -17.21 1.97 -0.37
N PHE A 74 -17.63 0.85 0.21
CA PHE A 74 -16.93 -0.41 0.02
C PHE A 74 -17.89 -1.58 -0.18
N LEU A 75 -17.37 -2.61 -0.86
CA LEU A 75 -17.94 -3.94 -0.98
C LEU A 75 -16.89 -4.96 -0.56
N SER A 76 -17.21 -5.82 0.39
CA SER A 76 -16.38 -6.92 0.85
C SER A 76 -17.12 -8.23 0.66
N ASN A 77 -16.42 -9.25 0.16
CA ASN A 77 -16.96 -10.59 -0.01
C ASN A 77 -15.99 -11.61 0.58
N THR A 78 -16.50 -12.49 1.43
CA THR A 78 -15.71 -13.53 2.10
C THR A 78 -16.46 -14.85 2.17
N TYR A 79 -15.71 -15.92 2.37
CA TYR A 79 -16.22 -17.20 2.85
C TYR A 79 -16.25 -17.16 4.38
N GLY A 80 -17.24 -17.80 4.99
CA GLY A 80 -17.42 -17.82 6.44
C GLY A 80 -17.59 -19.23 6.99
N ARG A 81 -17.11 -19.47 8.20
CA ARG A 81 -17.43 -20.66 9.00
C ARG A 81 -17.74 -20.26 10.44
N PHE A 82 -18.94 -20.63 10.90
CA PHE A 82 -19.39 -20.36 12.26
C PHE A 82 -19.05 -21.52 13.19
N ASP A 83 -18.45 -21.21 14.34
CA ASP A 83 -18.27 -22.13 15.45
C ASP A 83 -19.38 -21.91 16.50
N PRO A 84 -20.34 -22.84 16.63
CA PRO A 84 -21.44 -22.72 17.59
C PRO A 84 -20.99 -22.87 19.05
N THR A 85 -19.79 -23.37 19.30
CA THR A 85 -19.26 -23.56 20.66
C THR A 85 -18.79 -22.23 21.24
N THR A 86 -18.16 -21.41 20.40
CA THR A 86 -17.57 -20.13 20.80
C THR A 86 -18.41 -18.93 20.37
N ASN A 87 -19.43 -19.16 19.54
CA ASN A 87 -20.20 -18.13 18.82
C ASN A 87 -19.29 -17.20 17.98
N ILE A 88 -18.21 -17.74 17.41
CA ILE A 88 -17.29 -17.00 16.56
C ILE A 88 -17.45 -17.48 15.12
N SER A 89 -17.69 -16.55 14.20
CA SER A 89 -17.46 -16.79 12.78
C SER A 89 -16.06 -16.37 12.40
N TYR A 90 -15.41 -17.19 11.60
CA TYR A 90 -14.17 -16.86 10.90
C TYR A 90 -14.49 -16.58 9.45
N PHE A 91 -13.90 -15.53 8.90
CA PHE A 91 -14.07 -15.19 7.49
C PHE A 91 -12.73 -15.00 6.78
N ASN A 92 -12.71 -15.40 5.51
CA ASN A 92 -11.53 -15.25 4.67
C ASN A 92 -11.94 -15.07 3.20
N ALA A 93 -11.20 -14.24 2.48
CA ALA A 93 -11.36 -14.08 1.04
C ALA A 93 -10.95 -15.35 0.26
N ASP A 94 -10.00 -16.13 0.77
CA ASP A 94 -9.56 -17.40 0.20
C ASP A 94 -10.24 -18.59 0.90
N ALA A 95 -11.00 -19.38 0.14
CA ALA A 95 -11.71 -20.55 0.66
C ALA A 95 -10.75 -21.68 1.11
N SER A 96 -9.47 -21.63 0.68
CA SER A 96 -8.45 -22.59 1.11
C SER A 96 -8.24 -22.57 2.63
N ALA A 97 -8.50 -21.42 3.28
CA ALA A 97 -8.50 -21.28 4.74
C ALA A 97 -9.52 -22.21 5.44
N PHE A 98 -10.52 -22.68 4.69
CA PHE A 98 -11.56 -23.60 5.15
C PHE A 98 -11.44 -25.00 4.51
N GLY A 99 -10.32 -25.29 3.86
CA GLY A 99 -10.09 -26.58 3.20
C GLY A 99 -10.82 -26.75 1.85
N LEU A 100 -11.28 -25.64 1.26
CA LEU A 100 -11.89 -25.66 -0.07
C LEU A 100 -10.87 -25.27 -1.15
N GLU A 101 -10.60 -26.21 -2.05
CA GLU A 101 -9.78 -25.97 -3.23
C GLU A 101 -10.64 -25.50 -4.42
N ASN A 102 -9.99 -24.88 -5.40
CA ASN A 102 -10.59 -24.47 -6.68
C ASN A 102 -11.75 -23.47 -6.55
N GLN A 103 -11.82 -22.72 -5.45
CA GLN A 103 -12.73 -21.59 -5.31
C GLN A 103 -12.04 -20.30 -5.74
N PRO A 104 -12.77 -19.33 -6.32
CA PRO A 104 -12.21 -18.03 -6.61
C PRO A 104 -11.82 -17.33 -5.29
N ILE A 105 -10.66 -16.68 -5.29
CA ILE A 105 -10.33 -15.72 -4.23
C ILE A 105 -11.31 -14.55 -4.35
N LEU A 106 -12.04 -14.29 -3.29
CA LEU A 106 -12.95 -13.15 -3.19
C LEU A 106 -12.16 -11.89 -2.86
N GLY A 107 -12.82 -10.75 -2.83
CA GLY A 107 -12.10 -9.51 -2.60
C GLY A 107 -12.96 -8.37 -2.13
N ASP A 108 -12.23 -7.36 -1.70
CA ASP A 108 -12.72 -6.10 -1.20
C ASP A 108 -12.45 -5.01 -2.23
N ARG A 109 -13.41 -4.11 -2.39
CA ARG A 109 -13.30 -2.94 -3.24
C ARG A 109 -13.77 -1.70 -2.49
N TYR A 110 -12.93 -0.68 -2.46
CA TYR A 110 -13.24 0.65 -1.92
C TYR A 110 -13.34 1.64 -3.08
N TYR A 111 -14.42 2.41 -3.16
CA TYR A 111 -14.75 3.24 -4.33
C TYR A 111 -15.67 4.42 -3.96
N GLY A 112 -16.01 5.26 -4.94
CA GLY A 112 -16.95 6.39 -4.78
C GLY A 112 -16.56 7.65 -5.54
N GLY A 113 -15.29 7.77 -5.91
CA GLY A 113 -14.74 8.84 -6.73
C GLY A 113 -13.80 8.33 -7.81
N SER A 114 -12.72 9.06 -8.08
CA SER A 114 -11.72 8.70 -9.10
C SER A 114 -10.65 7.71 -8.63
N ASN A 115 -10.66 7.34 -7.35
CA ASN A 115 -9.66 6.44 -6.76
C ASN A 115 -10.36 5.19 -6.23
N GLU A 116 -9.68 4.07 -6.33
CA GLU A 116 -10.15 2.79 -5.80
C GLU A 116 -9.03 2.05 -5.08
N LEU A 117 -9.40 1.17 -4.16
CA LEU A 117 -8.51 0.19 -3.55
C LEU A 117 -9.10 -1.20 -3.68
N TYR A 118 -8.23 -2.18 -3.87
CA TYR A 118 -8.58 -3.59 -3.92
C TYR A 118 -7.81 -4.34 -2.84
N GLY A 119 -8.46 -5.33 -2.24
CA GLY A 119 -7.82 -6.16 -1.21
C GLY A 119 -8.51 -7.48 -0.97
N THR A 120 -7.97 -8.22 0.00
CA THR A 120 -8.49 -9.52 0.44
C THR A 120 -8.56 -9.57 1.96
N ALA A 121 -9.73 -9.92 2.48
CA ALA A 121 -10.01 -9.96 3.91
C ALA A 121 -9.58 -11.26 4.61
N ASN A 122 -9.21 -11.11 5.88
CA ASN A 122 -9.04 -12.16 6.87
C ASN A 122 -9.52 -11.59 8.22
N ASP A 123 -10.64 -12.11 8.71
CA ASP A 123 -11.34 -11.52 9.84
C ASP A 123 -12.17 -12.53 10.65
N GLN A 124 -12.70 -12.06 11.77
CA GLN A 124 -13.56 -12.84 12.64
C GLN A 124 -14.65 -11.96 13.26
N ALA A 125 -15.77 -12.57 13.62
CA ALA A 125 -16.86 -11.91 14.31
C ALA A 125 -17.43 -12.77 15.44
N LYS A 126 -17.57 -12.17 16.63
CA LYS A 126 -18.21 -12.78 17.78
C LYS A 126 -19.68 -12.37 17.84
N PHE A 127 -20.55 -13.36 17.84
CA PHE A 127 -21.99 -13.20 17.97
C PHE A 127 -22.39 -13.28 19.43
N ASP A 128 -23.14 -12.29 19.89
CA ASP A 128 -23.82 -12.28 21.17
C ASP A 128 -25.32 -12.22 20.93
N PHE A 129 -25.94 -13.40 20.85
CA PHE A 129 -27.37 -13.54 20.61
C PHE A 129 -28.22 -13.08 21.80
N VAL A 130 -27.65 -13.02 23.01
CA VAL A 130 -28.36 -12.54 24.21
C VAL A 130 -28.53 -11.02 24.15
N ASN A 131 -27.46 -10.31 23.78
CA ASN A 131 -27.47 -8.85 23.67
C ASN A 131 -27.84 -8.34 22.26
N GLY A 132 -28.03 -9.25 21.29
CA GLY A 132 -28.35 -8.90 19.91
C GLY A 132 -27.23 -8.11 19.22
N THR A 133 -25.97 -8.46 19.46
CA THR A 133 -24.81 -7.74 18.93
C THR A 133 -23.83 -8.67 18.23
N VAL A 134 -23.11 -8.12 17.26
CA VAL A 134 -21.96 -8.77 16.63
C VAL A 134 -20.76 -7.84 16.74
N GLN A 135 -19.63 -8.37 17.20
CA GLN A 135 -18.37 -7.64 17.27
C GLN A 135 -17.37 -8.29 16.33
N GLY A 136 -17.06 -7.59 15.24
CA GLY A 136 -16.16 -8.03 14.19
C GLY A 136 -14.83 -7.29 14.21
N GLY A 137 -13.82 -7.90 13.61
CA GLY A 137 -12.56 -7.23 13.33
C GLY A 137 -11.60 -8.13 12.58
N GLY A 138 -10.65 -7.49 11.91
CA GLY A 138 -9.66 -8.21 11.12
C GLY A 138 -8.81 -7.28 10.27
N THR A 139 -8.28 -7.87 9.22
CA THR A 139 -7.34 -7.21 8.33
C THR A 139 -7.68 -7.46 6.88
N ILE A 140 -7.46 -6.46 6.05
CA ILE A 140 -7.58 -6.54 4.60
C ILE A 140 -6.21 -6.23 4.03
N THR A 141 -5.65 -7.18 3.28
CA THR A 141 -4.38 -6.99 2.57
C THR A 141 -4.67 -6.29 1.25
N LEU A 142 -4.06 -5.14 1.02
CA LEU A 142 -4.24 -4.40 -0.24
C LEU A 142 -3.44 -5.08 -1.35
N THR A 143 -4.13 -5.36 -2.45
CA THR A 143 -3.59 -6.03 -3.64
C THR A 143 -3.43 -5.07 -4.82
N GLY A 144 -4.01 -3.88 -4.73
CA GLY A 144 -3.88 -2.85 -5.74
C GLY A 144 -4.83 -1.68 -5.52
N GLY A 145 -4.92 -0.83 -6.54
CA GLY A 145 -5.82 0.31 -6.55
C GLY A 145 -5.73 1.08 -7.85
N GLU A 146 -6.54 2.12 -7.96
CA GLU A 146 -6.65 3.01 -9.12
C GLU A 146 -6.44 4.47 -8.72
N GLY A 147 -6.18 5.32 -9.71
CA GLY A 147 -5.95 6.75 -9.50
C GLY A 147 -4.66 6.99 -8.70
N ILE A 148 -4.76 7.73 -7.60
CA ILE A 148 -3.59 7.99 -6.72
C ILE A 148 -3.08 6.72 -6.04
N PHE A 149 -3.91 5.66 -6.00
CA PHE A 149 -3.59 4.36 -5.40
C PHE A 149 -3.14 3.32 -6.41
N LYS A 150 -2.74 3.73 -7.63
CA LYS A 150 -2.24 2.80 -8.63
C LYS A 150 -1.06 1.99 -8.10
N ASN A 151 -1.15 0.67 -8.21
CA ASN A 151 -0.19 -0.30 -7.67
C ASN A 151 0.03 -0.16 -6.15
N ALA A 152 -1.00 0.27 -5.41
CA ALA A 152 -0.94 0.35 -3.97
C ALA A 152 -0.74 -1.03 -3.33
N VAL A 153 0.07 -1.05 -2.27
CA VAL A 153 0.20 -2.16 -1.33
C VAL A 153 -0.04 -1.64 0.08
N GLY A 154 -0.29 -2.53 1.02
CA GLY A 154 -0.49 -2.16 2.42
C GLY A 154 -1.60 -2.96 3.08
N GLN A 155 -2.20 -2.37 4.11
CA GLN A 155 -3.18 -3.05 4.94
C GLN A 155 -4.26 -2.09 5.42
N ILE A 156 -5.47 -2.61 5.55
CA ILE A 156 -6.55 -1.98 6.30
C ILE A 156 -6.80 -2.85 7.53
N THR A 157 -6.82 -2.24 8.71
CA THR A 157 -7.29 -2.92 9.93
C THR A 157 -8.64 -2.35 10.30
N PHE A 158 -9.54 -3.19 10.81
CA PHE A 158 -10.88 -2.72 11.15
C PHE A 158 -11.45 -3.36 12.41
N THR A 159 -12.38 -2.63 13.01
CA THR A 159 -13.29 -3.12 14.05
C THR A 159 -14.71 -2.76 13.65
N GLN A 160 -15.65 -3.66 13.88
CA GLN A 160 -17.05 -3.50 13.49
C GLN A 160 -17.97 -3.86 14.65
N ASN A 161 -19.02 -3.08 14.83
CA ASN A 161 -20.07 -3.35 15.79
C ASN A 161 -21.42 -3.31 15.09
N ASP A 162 -22.11 -4.44 15.08
CA ASP A 162 -23.42 -4.57 14.43
C ASP A 162 -24.52 -4.90 15.43
N ARG A 163 -25.75 -4.63 15.01
CA ARG A 163 -26.98 -4.98 15.71
C ARG A 163 -27.73 -6.04 14.95
N LEU A 164 -27.93 -7.17 15.60
CA LEU A 164 -28.80 -8.22 15.09
C LEU A 164 -30.25 -7.74 15.20
N THR A 165 -30.95 -7.73 14.07
CA THR A 165 -32.38 -7.42 14.00
C THR A 165 -33.24 -8.64 14.27
N SER A 166 -32.65 -9.84 14.16
CA SER A 166 -33.30 -11.12 14.46
C SER A 166 -32.24 -12.19 14.77
N THR A 167 -32.68 -13.34 15.30
CA THR A 167 -31.83 -14.54 15.44
C THR A 167 -31.63 -15.29 14.12
N ASP A 168 -32.44 -14.99 13.09
CA ASP A 168 -32.22 -15.45 11.73
C ASP A 168 -31.14 -14.59 11.07
N LEU A 169 -29.98 -15.21 10.85
CA LEU A 169 -28.79 -14.58 10.29
C LEU A 169 -28.85 -14.41 8.77
N THR A 170 -29.91 -14.91 8.11
CA THR A 170 -30.12 -14.68 6.67
C THR A 170 -30.69 -13.30 6.37
N ALA A 171 -31.31 -12.66 7.36
CA ALA A 171 -31.75 -11.29 7.26
C ALA A 171 -30.55 -10.32 7.37
N PRO A 172 -30.46 -9.29 6.51
CA PRO A 172 -29.39 -8.32 6.61
C PRO A 172 -29.42 -7.58 7.94
N PHE A 173 -28.24 -7.37 8.52
CA PHE A 173 -28.07 -6.61 9.74
C PHE A 173 -27.12 -5.43 9.54
N LYS A 174 -27.23 -4.42 10.40
CA LYS A 174 -26.56 -3.13 10.23
C LYS A 174 -25.62 -2.83 11.37
N GLY A 175 -24.58 -2.05 11.09
CA GLY A 175 -23.68 -1.56 12.12
C GLY A 175 -22.77 -0.45 11.66
N LYS A 176 -21.65 -0.34 12.36
CA LYS A 176 -20.61 0.65 12.09
C LYS A 176 -19.24 -0.03 12.13
N ALA A 177 -18.43 0.23 11.10
CA ALA A 177 -17.06 -0.21 11.03
C ALA A 177 -16.10 0.98 11.05
N LEU A 178 -15.10 0.93 11.92
CA LEU A 178 -13.96 1.85 11.92
C LEU A 178 -12.81 1.17 11.19
N LEU A 179 -12.41 1.73 10.05
CA LEU A 179 -11.31 1.24 9.23
C LEU A 179 -10.10 2.17 9.38
N LYS A 180 -8.91 1.58 9.50
CA LYS A 180 -7.61 2.26 9.53
C LYS A 180 -6.77 1.78 8.36
N PHE A 181 -6.44 2.70 7.47
CA PHE A 181 -5.75 2.44 6.22
C PHE A 181 -4.28 2.80 6.36
N SER A 182 -3.40 1.87 5.98
CA SER A 182 -1.97 2.09 5.79
C SER A 182 -1.62 1.67 4.37
N ILE A 183 -1.36 2.66 3.50
CA ILE A 183 -1.23 2.48 2.06
C ILE A 183 0.11 3.01 1.59
N GLN A 184 0.77 2.26 0.72
CA GLN A 184 1.99 2.66 0.06
C GLN A 184 1.83 2.56 -1.46
N THR A 185 2.17 3.63 -2.17
CA THR A 185 2.21 3.63 -3.64
C THR A 185 3.62 3.88 -4.15
N PRO A 186 4.07 3.17 -5.20
CA PRO A 186 5.32 3.48 -5.86
C PRO A 186 5.28 4.88 -6.47
N LYS A 187 6.28 5.70 -6.20
CA LYS A 187 6.46 6.99 -6.86
C LYS A 187 7.59 6.86 -7.90
N ALA A 188 7.29 7.23 -9.14
CA ALA A 188 8.32 7.33 -10.16
C ALA A 188 9.35 8.40 -9.76
N VAL A 189 10.60 7.99 -9.62
CA VAL A 189 11.69 8.93 -9.36
C VAL A 189 12.19 9.47 -10.70
N PRO A 190 12.30 10.80 -10.87
CA PRO A 190 12.86 11.38 -12.08
C PRO A 190 14.26 10.80 -12.32
N GLU A 191 14.50 10.26 -13.52
CA GLU A 191 15.85 9.86 -13.90
C GLU A 191 16.77 11.09 -13.83
N PRO A 192 18.01 10.94 -13.33
CA PRO A 192 18.97 12.03 -13.34
C PRO A 192 19.18 12.48 -14.79
N ASN A 193 18.73 13.69 -15.09
CA ASN A 193 18.87 14.29 -16.41
C ASN A 193 20.37 14.35 -16.76
N THR A 194 20.80 13.54 -17.73
CA THR A 194 22.19 13.40 -18.20
C THR A 194 22.84 14.74 -18.55
N THR A 195 22.03 15.77 -18.83
CA THR A 195 22.45 17.16 -19.06
C THR A 195 23.26 17.76 -17.89
N ALA A 196 22.92 17.46 -16.64
CA ALA A 196 23.66 17.98 -15.48
C ALA A 196 25.07 17.39 -15.39
N GLY A 197 25.24 16.12 -15.78
CA GLY A 197 26.55 15.47 -15.86
C GLY A 197 27.43 16.01 -16.98
N VAL A 198 26.84 16.34 -18.13
CA VAL A 198 27.57 16.87 -19.29
C VAL A 198 28.04 18.32 -19.06
N ILE A 199 27.22 19.17 -18.43
CA ILE A 199 27.61 20.54 -18.08
C ILE A 199 28.80 20.53 -17.11
N GLY A 200 28.79 19.64 -16.11
CA GLY A 200 29.90 19.45 -15.17
C GLY A 200 31.21 19.05 -15.87
N MET A 201 31.16 18.12 -16.82
CA MET A 201 32.34 17.72 -17.61
C MET A 201 32.87 18.86 -18.51
N GLY A 202 31.98 19.71 -19.05
CA GLY A 202 32.36 20.88 -19.86
C GLY A 202 33.22 21.90 -19.09
N PHE A 203 32.87 22.18 -17.83
CA PHE A 203 33.64 23.11 -16.99
C PHE A 203 35.04 22.58 -16.63
N VAL A 204 35.19 21.27 -16.41
CA VAL A 204 36.50 20.64 -16.17
C VAL A 204 37.38 20.73 -17.42
N GLY A 205 36.82 20.48 -18.60
CA GLY A 205 37.53 20.60 -19.89
C GLY A 205 38.00 22.03 -20.18
N LEU A 206 37.14 23.03 -19.94
CA LEU A 206 37.48 24.45 -20.14
C LEU A 206 38.61 24.90 -19.20
N SER A 207 38.55 24.47 -17.93
CA SER A 207 39.53 24.80 -16.91
C SER A 207 40.92 24.25 -17.24
N TYR A 208 40.98 23.01 -17.76
CA TYR A 208 42.24 22.40 -18.19
C TYR A 208 42.87 23.12 -19.39
N LEU A 209 42.06 23.52 -20.38
CA LEU A 209 42.55 24.24 -21.56
C LEU A 209 43.07 25.65 -21.20
N LEU A 210 42.36 26.39 -20.35
CA LEU A 210 42.79 27.70 -19.86
C LEU A 210 44.07 27.62 -19.02
N GLY A 211 44.23 26.56 -18.22
CA GLY A 211 45.46 26.28 -17.48
C GLY A 211 46.66 25.95 -18.36
N LYS A 212 46.45 25.36 -19.55
CA LYS A 212 47.51 25.05 -20.52
C LYS A 212 47.95 26.30 -21.30
N TYR A 213 47.01 27.19 -21.65
CA TYR A 213 47.30 28.43 -22.37
C TYR A 213 48.06 29.45 -21.52
N SER A 214 47.65 29.62 -20.26
CA SER A 214 48.33 30.52 -19.31
C SER A 214 49.78 30.10 -19.01
N ARG A 215 50.07 28.79 -18.99
CA ARG A 215 51.46 28.29 -18.86
C ARG A 215 52.31 28.54 -20.10
N LYS A 216 51.74 28.44 -21.32
CA LYS A 216 52.49 28.74 -22.56
C LYS A 216 52.85 30.22 -22.69
N LEU A 217 52.02 31.13 -22.19
CA LEU A 217 52.30 32.57 -22.19
C LEU A 217 53.43 32.97 -21.22
N LYS A 218 53.66 32.21 -20.15
CA LYS A 218 54.76 32.45 -19.19
C LYS A 218 56.14 31.99 -19.66
N PHE A 219 56.24 31.28 -20.79
CA PHE A 219 57.51 30.79 -21.36
C PHE A 219 57.99 31.58 -22.59
N ARG A 220 57.32 32.70 -22.94
CA ARG A 220 57.69 33.57 -24.09
C ARG A 220 58.08 35.00 -23.71
N ASN A 221 58.40 35.28 -22.44
CA ASN A 221 59.03 36.52 -22.00
C ASN A 221 60.36 36.21 -21.32
#